data_AF-R9IIZ5-F1
#
_entry.id   AF-R9IIZ5-F1
#
_cell.length_a   1.000
_cell.length_b   1.000
_cell.length_c   1.000
_cell.angle_alpha   90.00
_cell.angle_beta   90.00
_cell.angle_gamma   90.00
#
_symmetry.space_group_name_H-M   'P 1'
#
loop_
_entity.id
_entity.type
_entity.pdbx_description
1 polymer ?
#
loop_
_entity_poly.entity_id
_entity_poly.type
_entity_poly.pdbx_seq_one_letter_code
_entity_poly.pdbx_strand_id
1 'polypeptide(L)'
;MKKEYFILNDVSYKIVSSGIGVYETNEGIQLFPEVTAKNDQVEQELSEIHLYHNNGFQTGVKRIKELAGKKYVWEEAYNDQGEEAGFLCVLEHENVTQGIIEIMDVGRNEITLKWKGKANIFWSDSFGADVPFETVLQMKLPKKRRVTIDAYKTVKTKVNKDLEIELLNFPEVESAAYKMQETRIWTDFNVTLYFKVTYKGTEYLGNVVYTNGKNNYETFFDKSCSLKIVHDGFGWSDFAFEFVFCVESGS
;
A
#
# COMPACT_ATOMS: atom_id res chain seq x y z
N MET A 1 -8.92 28.27 5.33
CA MET A 1 -8.31 27.03 4.79
C MET A 1 -6.81 27.21 4.84
N LYS A 2 -6.08 26.40 5.63
CA LYS A 2 -4.63 26.32 5.45
C LYS A 2 -4.41 25.70 4.06
N LYS A 3 -3.80 26.44 3.15
CA LYS A 3 -3.42 25.91 1.85
C LYS A 3 -2.35 24.84 2.13
N GLU A 4 -2.57 23.63 1.66
CA GLU A 4 -1.60 22.53 1.79
C GLU A 4 -0.47 22.81 0.80
N TYR A 5 0.72 23.02 1.34
CA TYR A 5 1.92 23.32 0.58
C TYR A 5 2.99 22.28 0.89
N PHE A 6 3.75 21.92 -0.13
CA PHE A 6 5.04 21.27 0.00
C PHE A 6 6.10 22.36 -0.02
N ILE A 7 6.96 22.43 1.00
CA ILE A 7 8.04 23.39 1.09
C ILE A 7 9.34 22.63 0.84
N LEU A 8 10.09 23.04 -0.17
CA LEU A 8 11.44 22.56 -0.46
C LEU A 8 12.41 23.72 -0.23
N ASN A 9 13.21 23.64 0.82
CA ASN A 9 14.00 24.73 1.35
C ASN A 9 13.14 25.97 1.65
N ASP A 10 13.21 26.98 0.79
CA ASP A 10 12.45 28.24 0.82
C ASP A 10 11.43 28.36 -0.32
N VAL A 11 11.34 27.34 -1.19
CA VAL A 11 10.43 27.30 -2.34
C VAL A 11 9.15 26.57 -1.96
N SER A 12 8.00 27.20 -2.24
CA SER A 12 6.68 26.65 -1.93
C SER A 12 6.00 26.10 -3.18
N TYR A 13 5.55 24.85 -3.10
CA TYR A 13 4.81 24.14 -4.12
C TYR A 13 3.40 23.87 -3.64
N LYS A 14 2.41 24.17 -4.48
CA LYS A 14 1.01 23.88 -4.19
C LYS A 14 0.76 22.40 -4.39
N ILE A 15 0.21 21.72 -3.39
CA ILE A 15 -0.17 20.31 -3.53
C ILE A 15 -1.30 20.18 -4.56
N VAL A 16 -1.10 19.29 -5.53
CA VAL A 16 -2.07 18.98 -6.60
C VAL A 16 -2.75 17.63 -6.39
N SER A 17 -2.04 16.67 -5.79
CA SER A 17 -2.60 15.38 -5.40
C SER A 17 -1.85 14.81 -4.20
N SER A 18 -2.55 14.05 -3.38
CA SER A 18 -1.98 13.29 -2.28
C SER A 18 -2.74 11.97 -2.14
N GLY A 19 -2.03 10.92 -1.73
CA GLY A 19 -2.55 9.56 -1.68
C GLY A 19 -1.91 8.75 -0.57
N ILE A 20 -2.66 7.79 -0.04
CA ILE A 20 -2.12 6.84 0.92
C ILE A 20 -2.61 5.42 0.60
N GLY A 21 -1.66 4.54 0.31
CA GLY A 21 -1.88 3.10 0.35
C GLY A 21 -1.88 2.62 1.80
N VAL A 22 -2.86 1.78 2.15
CA VAL A 22 -2.96 1.15 3.47
C VAL A 22 -3.12 -0.34 3.27
N TYR A 23 -2.13 -1.10 3.70
CA TYR A 23 -2.05 -2.54 3.54
C TYR A 23 -2.08 -3.18 4.93
N GLU A 24 -3.04 -4.07 5.18
CA GLU A 24 -3.12 -4.81 6.44
C GLU A 24 -2.37 -6.14 6.24
N THR A 25 -1.22 -6.29 6.91
CA THR A 25 -0.37 -7.48 6.89
C THR A 25 -0.46 -8.22 8.24
N ASN A 26 0.17 -9.40 8.32
CA ASN A 26 0.27 -10.14 9.58
C ASN A 26 1.08 -9.39 10.66
N GLU A 27 2.03 -8.54 10.24
CA GLU A 27 2.94 -7.78 11.09
C GLU A 27 2.32 -6.44 11.55
N GLY A 28 1.33 -5.95 10.81
CA GLY A 28 0.59 -4.75 11.14
C GLY A 28 0.12 -4.01 9.90
N ILE A 29 -0.07 -2.71 10.03
CA ILE A 29 -0.40 -1.85 8.90
C ILE A 29 0.90 -1.42 8.23
N GLN A 30 0.96 -1.52 6.92
CA GLN A 30 1.99 -0.91 6.09
C GLN A 30 1.39 0.29 5.35
N LEU A 31 2.11 1.41 5.34
CA LEU A 31 1.66 2.66 4.73
C LEU A 31 2.51 3.02 3.52
N PHE A 32 1.85 3.54 2.48
CA PHE A 32 2.45 4.03 1.24
C PHE A 32 1.97 5.45 0.97
N PRO A 33 2.47 6.47 1.68
CA PRO A 33 2.10 7.86 1.41
C PRO A 33 2.77 8.36 0.12
N GLU A 34 2.05 9.20 -0.61
CA GLU A 34 2.54 9.90 -1.79
C GLU A 34 1.93 11.31 -1.90
N VAL A 35 2.67 12.25 -2.49
CA VAL A 35 2.22 13.60 -2.79
C VAL A 35 2.85 14.10 -4.08
N THR A 36 2.05 14.79 -4.89
CA THR A 36 2.52 15.60 -6.01
C THR A 36 2.19 17.06 -5.74
N ALA A 37 3.16 17.94 -5.97
CA ALA A 37 3.02 19.38 -5.78
C ALA A 37 3.62 20.13 -6.98
N LYS A 38 3.06 21.31 -7.30
CA LYS A 38 3.48 22.13 -8.44
C LYS A 38 3.74 23.59 -8.08
N ASN A 39 4.66 24.21 -8.80
CA ASN A 39 4.93 25.65 -8.75
C ASN A 39 5.17 26.19 -10.17
N ASP A 40 4.24 26.97 -10.68
CA ASP A 40 4.32 27.55 -12.04
C ASP A 40 5.31 28.74 -12.14
N GLN A 41 5.94 29.14 -11.03
CA GLN A 41 6.89 30.26 -10.97
C GLN A 41 8.36 29.83 -11.00
N VAL A 42 8.63 28.51 -10.99
CA VAL A 42 9.99 27.97 -11.18
C VAL A 42 10.14 27.47 -12.62
N GLU A 43 11.37 27.17 -13.02
CA GLU A 43 11.66 26.60 -14.34
C GLU A 43 10.82 25.33 -14.56
N GLN A 44 10.36 25.13 -15.80
CA GLN A 44 9.38 24.09 -16.13
C GLN A 44 9.80 22.69 -15.66
N GLU A 45 11.08 22.38 -15.78
CA GLU A 45 11.69 21.12 -15.37
C GLU A 45 11.65 20.90 -13.85
N LEU A 46 11.53 21.97 -13.06
CA LEU A 46 11.55 21.97 -11.60
C LEU A 46 10.17 22.22 -11.01
N SER A 47 9.18 22.39 -11.88
CA SER A 47 7.84 22.87 -11.53
C SER A 47 6.98 21.82 -10.86
N GLU A 48 7.36 20.55 -10.91
CA GLU A 48 6.62 19.42 -10.35
C GLU A 48 7.50 18.59 -9.43
N ILE A 49 7.02 18.36 -8.22
CA ILE A 49 7.66 17.51 -7.21
C ILE A 49 6.73 16.35 -6.93
N HIS A 50 7.29 15.14 -6.85
CA HIS A 50 6.62 13.95 -6.36
C HIS A 50 7.41 13.34 -5.21
N LEU A 51 6.82 13.23 -4.01
CA LEU A 51 7.41 12.58 -2.84
C LEU A 51 6.58 11.36 -2.48
N TYR A 52 7.21 10.20 -2.34
CA TYR A 52 6.51 8.94 -2.05
C TYR A 52 7.39 7.91 -1.34
N HIS A 53 6.76 6.93 -0.70
CA HIS A 53 7.43 5.67 -0.33
C HIS A 53 7.19 4.62 -1.41
N ASN A 54 8.25 3.99 -1.89
CA ASN A 54 8.17 2.99 -2.95
C ASN A 54 7.68 1.63 -2.43
N ASN A 55 8.25 1.18 -1.32
CA ASN A 55 7.94 -0.10 -0.69
C ASN A 55 7.06 0.08 0.56
N GLY A 56 6.72 1.32 0.90
CA GLY A 56 6.00 1.64 2.13
C GLY A 56 6.84 1.37 3.37
N PHE A 57 6.23 1.49 4.54
CA PHE A 57 6.89 1.18 5.81
C PHE A 57 5.93 0.53 6.80
N GLN A 58 6.44 -0.38 7.61
CA GLN A 58 5.69 -1.09 8.64
C GLN A 58 5.45 -0.17 9.84
N THR A 59 4.20 -0.06 10.24
CA THR A 59 3.80 0.84 11.32
C THR A 59 3.88 0.21 12.71
N GLY A 60 3.98 -1.12 12.77
CA GLY A 60 3.92 -1.91 14.00
C GLY A 60 2.56 -1.89 14.71
N VAL A 61 1.53 -1.27 14.12
CA VAL A 61 0.17 -1.22 14.70
C VAL A 61 -0.81 -2.06 13.89
N LYS A 62 -1.83 -2.60 14.55
CA LYS A 62 -2.82 -3.48 13.91
C LYS A 62 -4.14 -2.80 13.54
N ARG A 63 -4.37 -1.55 13.97
CA ARG A 63 -5.62 -0.82 13.69
C ARG A 63 -5.29 0.61 13.28
N ILE A 64 -5.93 1.09 12.21
CA ILE A 64 -5.68 2.42 11.62
C ILE A 64 -5.79 3.53 12.69
N LYS A 65 -6.78 3.46 13.58
CA LYS A 65 -6.96 4.43 14.67
C LYS A 65 -5.78 4.53 15.65
N GLU A 66 -4.93 3.51 15.75
CA GLU A 66 -3.74 3.51 16.61
C GLU A 66 -2.55 4.21 15.97
N LEU A 67 -2.64 4.59 14.69
CA LEU A 67 -1.63 5.38 14.02
C LEU A 67 -1.61 6.82 14.56
N ALA A 68 -2.72 7.35 15.08
CA ALA A 68 -2.77 8.72 15.57
C ALA A 68 -1.70 8.99 16.63
N GLY A 69 -0.88 10.03 16.41
CA GLY A 69 0.25 10.42 17.25
C GLY A 69 1.52 9.58 17.05
N LYS A 70 1.54 8.60 16.13
CA LYS A 70 2.75 7.82 15.84
C LYS A 70 3.73 8.63 15.00
N LYS A 71 5.01 8.38 15.25
CA LYS A 71 6.13 9.01 14.58
C LYS A 71 7.10 7.94 14.10
N TYR A 72 7.47 8.01 12.83
CA TYR A 72 8.40 7.12 12.16
C TYR A 72 9.60 7.96 11.73
N VAL A 73 10.80 7.50 12.06
CA VAL A 73 12.04 8.28 11.94
C VAL A 73 13.08 7.46 11.20
N TRP A 74 13.67 8.09 10.19
CA TRP A 74 14.80 7.61 9.42
C TRP A 74 15.95 8.59 9.59
N GLU A 75 17.00 8.17 10.28
CA GLU A 75 18.23 8.95 10.48
C GLU A 75 19.15 8.90 9.24
N GLU A 76 18.92 7.92 8.36
CA GLU A 76 19.59 7.72 7.08
C GLU A 76 18.54 7.37 5.99
N ALA A 77 18.96 7.19 4.75
CA ALA A 77 18.05 6.90 3.63
C ALA A 77 17.27 5.59 3.79
N TYR A 78 17.78 4.66 4.59
CA TYR A 78 17.13 3.40 4.95
C TYR A 78 17.28 3.15 6.44
N ASN A 79 16.30 2.48 7.06
CA ASN A 79 16.41 2.03 8.45
C ASN A 79 17.02 0.61 8.54
N ASP A 80 17.20 0.09 9.76
CA ASP A 80 17.75 -1.25 10.02
C ASP A 80 16.92 -2.41 9.42
N GLN A 81 15.67 -2.13 9.05
CA GLN A 81 14.76 -3.09 8.40
C GLN A 81 14.83 -3.01 6.86
N GLY A 82 15.65 -2.12 6.33
CA GLY A 82 15.79 -1.87 4.89
C GLY A 82 14.65 -1.06 4.29
N GLU A 83 13.82 -0.40 5.10
CA GLU A 83 12.74 0.46 4.62
C GLU A 83 13.29 1.85 4.30
N GLU A 84 13.01 2.36 3.10
CA GLU A 84 13.47 3.69 2.68
C GLU A 84 12.83 4.81 3.51
N ALA A 85 13.47 5.98 3.61
CA ALA A 85 12.89 7.20 4.16
C ALA A 85 11.93 7.93 3.18
N GLY A 86 11.87 7.43 1.94
CA GLY A 86 11.12 7.97 0.80
C GLY A 86 12.00 8.33 -0.39
N PHE A 87 11.35 8.68 -1.49
CA PHE A 87 11.98 9.16 -2.71
C PHE A 87 11.38 10.51 -3.10
N LEU A 88 12.24 11.48 -3.38
CA LEU A 88 11.85 12.79 -3.91
C LEU A 88 12.20 12.83 -5.40
N CYS A 89 11.17 12.87 -6.24
CA CYS A 89 11.30 12.99 -7.67
C CYS A 89 10.97 14.42 -8.11
N VAL A 90 11.90 15.03 -8.84
CA VAL A 90 11.67 16.30 -9.56
C VAL A 90 12.02 16.07 -11.03
N LEU A 91 13.23 15.56 -11.28
CA LEU A 91 13.69 15.09 -12.59
C LEU A 91 14.13 13.62 -12.53
N GLU A 92 14.85 13.27 -11.47
CA GLU A 92 15.30 11.91 -11.18
C GLU A 92 14.78 11.44 -9.83
N HIS A 93 14.90 10.14 -9.57
CA HIS A 93 14.51 9.52 -8.30
C HIS A 93 15.63 9.69 -7.28
N GLU A 94 15.54 10.73 -6.45
CA GLU A 94 16.52 10.98 -5.41
C GLU A 94 16.06 10.37 -4.08
N ASN A 95 16.99 9.73 -3.38
CA ASN A 95 16.72 9.23 -2.05
C ASN A 95 16.48 10.40 -1.09
N VAL A 96 15.43 10.30 -0.27
CA VAL A 96 15.35 11.07 0.96
C VAL A 96 16.47 10.58 1.87
N THR A 97 17.39 11.45 2.24
CA THR A 97 18.57 11.10 3.06
C THR A 97 18.23 10.97 4.53
N GLN A 98 17.20 11.68 5.00
CA GLN A 98 16.65 11.62 6.35
C GLN A 98 15.16 11.95 6.32
N GLY A 99 14.34 11.28 7.12
CA GLY A 99 12.88 11.42 7.05
C GLY A 99 12.19 11.28 8.40
N ILE A 100 11.13 12.05 8.59
CA ILE A 100 10.19 11.91 9.70
C ILE A 100 8.78 11.99 9.16
N ILE A 101 8.00 10.93 9.39
CA ILE A 101 6.56 10.91 9.16
C ILE A 101 5.87 10.86 10.52
N GLU A 102 5.07 11.87 10.81
CA GLU A 102 4.22 11.96 11.99
C GLU A 102 2.75 11.89 11.57
N ILE A 103 2.03 10.90 12.09
CA ILE A 103 0.59 10.77 11.85
C ILE A 103 -0.13 11.66 12.86
N MET A 104 -0.51 12.85 12.42
CA MET A 104 -1.09 13.90 13.26
C MET A 104 -2.48 13.52 13.78
N ASP A 105 -3.32 12.97 12.89
CA ASP A 105 -4.70 12.59 13.22
C ASP A 105 -5.20 11.48 12.30
N VAL A 106 -6.15 10.69 12.80
CA VAL A 106 -6.83 9.62 12.06
C VAL A 106 -8.33 9.76 12.28
N GLY A 107 -9.01 10.26 11.26
CA GLY A 107 -10.46 10.35 11.20
C GLY A 107 -11.12 9.07 10.73
N ARG A 108 -12.43 9.13 10.49
CA ARG A 108 -13.21 7.99 10.00
C ARG A 108 -12.80 7.55 8.58
N ASN A 109 -12.55 8.52 7.71
CA ASN A 109 -12.29 8.32 6.28
C ASN A 109 -11.02 9.03 5.79
N GLU A 110 -10.24 9.59 6.71
CA GLU A 110 -9.10 10.43 6.38
C GLU A 110 -8.01 10.26 7.41
N ILE A 111 -6.79 10.57 7.00
CA ILE A 111 -5.59 10.57 7.80
C ILE A 111 -4.82 11.85 7.49
N THR A 112 -4.35 12.52 8.54
CA THR A 112 -3.48 13.69 8.40
C THR A 112 -2.09 13.28 8.82
N LEU A 113 -1.11 13.46 7.94
CA LEU A 113 0.29 13.26 8.29
C LEU A 113 1.11 14.51 8.02
N LYS A 114 2.20 14.63 8.77
CA LYS A 114 3.25 15.59 8.55
C LYS A 114 4.50 14.82 8.12
N TRP A 115 5.08 15.20 7.00
CA TRP A 115 6.31 14.61 6.48
C TRP A 115 7.35 15.70 6.33
N LYS A 116 8.50 15.52 6.98
CA LYS A 116 9.67 16.37 6.80
C LYS A 116 10.91 15.53 6.65
N GLY A 117 11.92 16.08 6.00
CA GLY A 117 13.14 15.35 5.76
C GLY A 117 14.16 16.18 5.01
N LYS A 118 15.13 15.48 4.44
CA LYS A 118 16.14 16.04 3.56
C LYS A 118 16.29 15.16 2.33
N ALA A 119 16.57 15.76 1.19
CA ALA A 119 16.85 15.04 -0.05
C ALA A 119 18.02 15.70 -0.78
N ASN A 120 18.75 14.90 -1.55
CA ASN A 120 19.78 15.43 -2.42
C ASN A 120 19.16 15.94 -3.72
N ILE A 121 19.59 17.11 -4.17
CA ILE A 121 19.06 17.77 -5.36
C ILE A 121 20.24 18.39 -6.11
N PHE A 122 20.77 17.64 -7.07
CA PHE A 122 22.00 18.02 -7.77
C PHE A 122 21.77 18.59 -9.18
N TRP A 123 20.52 18.63 -9.65
CA TRP A 123 20.18 19.13 -10.99
C TRP A 123 20.08 20.65 -11.09
N SER A 124 20.12 21.38 -9.96
CA SER A 124 20.17 22.85 -9.94
C SER A 124 21.36 23.33 -9.15
N ASP A 125 22.04 24.35 -9.68
CA ASP A 125 23.10 25.09 -8.98
C ASP A 125 22.60 25.78 -7.70
N SER A 126 21.28 25.98 -7.56
CA SER A 126 20.66 26.57 -6.37
C SER A 126 20.48 25.60 -5.21
N PHE A 127 20.59 24.29 -5.48
CA PHE A 127 20.40 23.23 -4.51
C PHE A 127 21.66 22.36 -4.39
N GLY A 128 21.65 21.38 -3.49
CA GLY A 128 22.79 20.50 -3.27
C GLY A 128 22.42 19.29 -2.43
N ALA A 129 23.35 18.85 -1.59
CA ALA A 129 23.07 17.77 -0.66
C ALA A 129 22.15 18.24 0.48
N ASP A 130 21.34 17.32 1.00
CA ASP A 130 20.59 17.50 2.25
C ASP A 130 19.61 18.69 2.25
N VAL A 131 18.98 18.98 1.12
CA VAL A 131 17.98 20.04 0.98
C VAL A 131 16.76 19.71 1.84
N PRO A 132 16.37 20.57 2.80
CA PRO A 132 15.27 20.26 3.70
C PRO A 132 13.92 20.38 2.98
N PHE A 133 12.98 19.51 3.34
CA PHE A 133 11.59 19.65 2.93
C PHE A 133 10.61 19.46 4.10
N GLU A 134 9.42 20.02 3.95
CA GLU A 134 8.31 19.81 4.87
C GLU A 134 6.97 19.90 4.15
N THR A 135 6.05 19.02 4.52
CA THR A 135 4.66 19.03 4.04
C THR A 135 3.70 18.49 5.09
N VAL A 136 2.45 18.91 5.00
CA VAL A 136 1.32 18.36 5.77
C VAL A 136 0.26 17.93 4.77
N LEU A 137 -0.17 16.68 4.86
CA LEU A 137 -1.08 16.04 3.92
C LEU A 137 -2.32 15.57 4.66
N GLN A 138 -3.50 16.04 4.26
CA GLN A 138 -4.76 15.38 4.59
C GLN A 138 -5.17 14.47 3.43
N MET A 139 -5.22 13.17 3.68
CA MET A 139 -5.48 12.16 2.64
C MET A 139 -6.70 11.33 3.00
N LYS A 140 -7.44 10.91 1.97
CA LYS A 140 -8.55 9.98 2.16
C LYS A 140 -7.99 8.58 2.39
N LEU A 141 -8.45 7.93 3.46
CA LEU A 141 -8.18 6.52 3.66
C LEU A 141 -8.81 5.73 2.50
N PRO A 142 -8.12 4.70 1.97
CA PRO A 142 -8.63 3.95 0.85
C PRO A 142 -9.92 3.21 1.27
N LYS A 143 -10.97 3.37 0.46
CA LYS A 143 -12.25 2.65 0.66
C LYS A 143 -12.09 1.15 0.44
N LYS A 144 -11.15 0.79 -0.45
CA LYS A 144 -10.74 -0.59 -0.72
C LYS A 144 -9.60 -0.93 0.23
N ARG A 145 -9.77 -1.98 1.03
CA ARG A 145 -8.70 -2.50 1.87
C ARG A 145 -8.06 -3.68 1.20
N ARG A 146 -6.75 -3.62 1.01
CA ARG A 146 -5.99 -4.74 0.49
C ARG A 146 -5.58 -5.64 1.64
N VAL A 147 -5.95 -6.91 1.54
CA VAL A 147 -5.72 -7.95 2.53
C VAL A 147 -4.87 -9.03 1.87
N THR A 148 -3.73 -9.34 2.46
CA THR A 148 -2.85 -10.41 1.97
C THR A 148 -2.92 -11.62 2.89
N ILE A 149 -3.04 -12.81 2.30
CA ILE A 149 -2.98 -14.10 2.99
C ILE A 149 -1.78 -14.87 2.45
N ASP A 150 -0.73 -14.99 3.27
CA ASP A 150 0.39 -15.91 3.02
C ASP A 150 -0.02 -17.32 3.45
N ALA A 151 -0.45 -18.11 2.47
CA ALA A 151 -1.02 -19.44 2.65
C ALA A 151 -0.03 -20.47 3.22
N TYR A 152 1.28 -20.20 3.15
CA TYR A 152 2.30 -21.02 3.83
C TYR A 152 2.35 -20.82 5.33
N LYS A 153 1.95 -19.64 5.80
CA LYS A 153 1.87 -19.34 7.23
C LYS A 153 0.48 -19.64 7.77
N THR A 154 -0.56 -19.30 7.03
CA THR A 154 -1.95 -19.48 7.43
C THR A 154 -2.90 -19.43 6.23
N VAL A 155 -3.91 -20.28 6.21
CA VAL A 155 -4.99 -20.22 5.21
C VAL A 155 -6.10 -19.23 5.60
N LYS A 156 -6.03 -18.62 6.78
CA LYS A 156 -7.04 -17.68 7.26
C LYS A 156 -6.43 -16.43 7.85
N THR A 157 -7.10 -15.28 7.66
CA THR A 157 -6.70 -14.01 8.27
C THR A 157 -7.89 -13.23 8.80
N LYS A 158 -7.72 -12.68 10.00
CA LYS A 158 -8.70 -11.81 10.63
C LYS A 158 -8.39 -10.36 10.26
N VAL A 159 -9.15 -9.82 9.32
CA VAL A 159 -9.03 -8.44 8.82
C VAL A 159 -9.38 -7.45 9.93
N ASN A 160 -10.47 -7.71 10.67
CA ASN A 160 -10.83 -6.92 11.84
C ASN A 160 -11.72 -7.73 12.80
N LYS A 161 -12.26 -7.08 13.85
CA LYS A 161 -13.09 -7.76 14.85
C LYS A 161 -14.32 -8.46 14.26
N ASP A 162 -14.83 -7.96 13.15
CA ASP A 162 -16.07 -8.40 12.52
C ASP A 162 -15.82 -9.13 11.19
N LEU A 163 -14.57 -9.25 10.72
CA LEU A 163 -14.26 -9.78 9.38
C LEU A 163 -13.06 -10.73 9.42
N GLU A 164 -13.26 -11.95 8.91
CA GLU A 164 -12.23 -12.96 8.66
C GLU A 164 -12.40 -13.53 7.25
N ILE A 165 -11.28 -13.83 6.58
CA ILE A 165 -11.23 -14.47 5.27
C ILE A 165 -10.44 -15.77 5.42
N GLU A 166 -10.96 -16.87 4.86
CA GLU A 166 -10.36 -18.21 4.91
C GLU A 166 -10.33 -18.83 3.51
N LEU A 167 -9.17 -19.33 3.11
CA LEU A 167 -8.97 -20.11 1.90
C LEU A 167 -9.36 -21.57 2.17
N LEU A 168 -10.23 -22.14 1.34
CA LEU A 168 -10.84 -23.46 1.61
C LEU A 168 -10.11 -24.61 0.92
N ASN A 169 -9.40 -24.35 -0.17
CA ASN A 169 -8.77 -25.39 -0.98
C ASN A 169 -7.36 -24.99 -1.48
N PHE A 170 -6.60 -24.28 -0.65
CA PHE A 170 -5.24 -23.86 -0.98
C PHE A 170 -4.34 -24.97 -1.58
N PRO A 171 -4.30 -26.21 -1.04
CA PRO A 171 -3.44 -27.27 -1.59
C PRO A 171 -3.72 -27.61 -3.07
N GLU A 172 -4.97 -27.48 -3.52
CA GLU A 172 -5.34 -27.73 -4.92
C GLU A 172 -4.80 -26.63 -5.84
N VAL A 173 -4.90 -25.38 -5.40
CA VAL A 173 -4.41 -24.21 -6.14
C VAL A 173 -2.88 -24.20 -6.19
N GLU A 174 -2.24 -24.54 -5.08
CA GLU A 174 -0.79 -24.70 -4.99
C GLU A 174 -0.27 -25.76 -5.96
N SER A 175 -0.87 -26.96 -5.93
CA SER A 175 -0.48 -28.06 -6.83
C SER A 175 -0.63 -27.67 -8.31
N ALA A 176 -1.71 -26.97 -8.66
CA ALA A 176 -1.89 -26.45 -10.00
C ALA A 176 -0.84 -25.40 -10.39
N ALA A 177 -0.45 -24.51 -9.46
CA ALA A 177 0.53 -23.46 -9.71
C ALA A 177 1.92 -24.06 -9.94
N TYR A 178 2.32 -25.03 -9.12
CA TYR A 178 3.59 -25.73 -9.31
C TYR A 178 3.63 -26.56 -10.59
N LYS A 179 2.55 -27.29 -10.91
CA LYS A 179 2.47 -28.02 -12.17
C LYS A 179 2.65 -27.07 -13.37
N MET A 180 1.98 -25.92 -13.36
CA MET A 180 2.14 -24.89 -14.40
C MET A 180 3.58 -24.37 -14.47
N GLN A 181 4.24 -24.16 -13.33
CA GLN A 181 5.64 -23.71 -13.27
C GLN A 181 6.61 -24.75 -13.82
N GLU A 182 6.41 -26.02 -13.47
CA GLU A 182 7.22 -27.15 -13.94
C GLU A 182 7.09 -27.35 -15.45
N THR A 183 5.86 -27.33 -15.98
CA THR A 183 5.62 -27.53 -17.42
C THR A 183 5.95 -26.29 -18.25
N ARG A 184 5.96 -25.10 -17.62
CA ARG A 184 6.05 -23.79 -18.28
C ARG A 184 4.89 -23.51 -19.25
N ILE A 185 3.79 -24.25 -19.13
CA ILE A 185 2.58 -24.08 -19.95
C ILE A 185 1.56 -23.27 -19.13
N TRP A 186 1.63 -21.95 -19.24
CA TRP A 186 0.78 -21.03 -18.46
C TRP A 186 -0.72 -21.26 -18.68
N THR A 187 -1.10 -21.72 -19.88
CA THR A 187 -2.50 -21.99 -20.25
C THR A 187 -3.09 -23.20 -19.52
N ASP A 188 -2.28 -24.05 -18.91
CA ASP A 188 -2.75 -25.25 -18.19
C ASP A 188 -3.30 -24.91 -16.80
N PHE A 189 -3.08 -23.69 -16.32
CA PHE A 189 -3.59 -23.25 -15.03
C PHE A 189 -5.08 -22.89 -15.13
N ASN A 190 -5.89 -23.91 -14.85
CA ASN A 190 -7.34 -23.84 -14.79
C ASN A 190 -7.79 -24.45 -13.46
N VAL A 191 -7.95 -23.62 -12.45
CA VAL A 191 -8.29 -24.04 -11.08
C VAL A 191 -9.25 -23.03 -10.48
N THR A 192 -10.04 -23.47 -9.51
CA THR A 192 -10.91 -22.58 -8.74
C THR A 192 -10.42 -22.51 -7.30
N LEU A 193 -10.08 -21.32 -6.81
CA LEU A 193 -9.86 -21.09 -5.38
C LEU A 193 -11.22 -20.82 -4.72
N TYR A 194 -11.61 -21.63 -3.75
CA TYR A 194 -12.76 -21.38 -2.89
C TYR A 194 -12.31 -20.63 -1.64
N PHE A 195 -13.10 -19.65 -1.23
CA PHE A 195 -12.86 -18.89 -0.01
C PHE A 195 -14.15 -18.66 0.76
N LYS A 196 -14.02 -18.48 2.06
CA LYS A 196 -15.10 -18.14 2.99
C LYS A 196 -14.80 -16.80 3.63
N VAL A 197 -15.84 -15.99 3.77
CA VAL A 197 -15.80 -14.71 4.48
C VAL A 197 -16.76 -14.79 5.66
N THR A 198 -16.24 -14.66 6.87
CA THR A 198 -17.07 -14.52 8.07
C THR A 198 -17.19 -13.04 8.39
N TYR A 199 -18.38 -12.46 8.16
CA TYR A 199 -18.65 -11.05 8.43
C TYR A 199 -19.79 -10.88 9.43
N LYS A 200 -19.50 -10.21 10.56
CA LYS A 200 -20.42 -10.00 11.70
C LYS A 200 -21.07 -11.30 12.20
N GLY A 201 -20.32 -12.41 12.13
CA GLY A 201 -20.78 -13.73 12.56
C GLY A 201 -21.55 -14.53 11.52
N THR A 202 -21.79 -13.97 10.33
CA THR A 202 -22.42 -14.69 9.20
C THR A 202 -21.35 -15.14 8.21
N GLU A 203 -21.46 -16.37 7.73
CA GLU A 203 -20.56 -16.93 6.72
C GLU A 203 -21.09 -16.68 5.31
N TYR A 204 -20.21 -16.28 4.42
CA TYR A 204 -20.47 -16.04 3.00
C TYR A 204 -19.42 -16.77 2.17
N LEU A 205 -19.83 -17.40 1.08
CA LEU A 205 -18.93 -18.16 0.22
C LEU A 205 -18.58 -17.36 -1.04
N GLY A 206 -17.36 -17.59 -1.53
CA GLY A 206 -16.91 -17.10 -2.80
C GLY A 206 -15.91 -18.01 -3.46
N ASN A 207 -15.61 -17.71 -4.70
CA ASN A 207 -14.62 -18.42 -5.46
C ASN A 207 -13.93 -17.52 -6.50
N VAL A 208 -12.68 -17.85 -6.80
CA VAL A 208 -11.90 -17.23 -7.87
C VAL A 208 -11.66 -18.29 -8.91
N VAL A 209 -12.15 -18.07 -10.13
CA VAL A 209 -11.98 -19.01 -11.24
C VAL A 209 -10.81 -18.51 -12.08
N TYR A 210 -9.70 -19.25 -12.09
CA TYR A 210 -8.56 -18.97 -12.95
C TYR A 210 -8.71 -19.77 -14.25
N THR A 211 -8.50 -19.10 -15.38
CA THR A 211 -8.61 -19.71 -16.71
C THR A 211 -7.43 -19.30 -17.58
N ASN A 212 -6.71 -20.27 -18.14
CA ASN A 212 -5.56 -20.01 -19.00
C ASN A 212 -4.47 -19.13 -18.35
N GLY A 213 -4.18 -19.34 -17.07
CA GLY A 213 -3.06 -18.66 -16.38
C GLY A 213 -3.45 -17.90 -15.14
N LYS A 214 -2.47 -17.65 -14.28
CA LYS A 214 -2.65 -17.03 -12.95
C LYS A 214 -3.20 -15.60 -12.97
N ASN A 215 -2.97 -14.85 -14.06
CA ASN A 215 -3.40 -13.46 -14.21
C ASN A 215 -4.81 -13.33 -14.83
N ASN A 216 -5.38 -14.44 -15.28
CA ASN A 216 -6.67 -14.48 -15.95
C ASN A 216 -7.69 -15.11 -14.99
N TYR A 217 -8.40 -14.25 -14.24
CA TYR A 217 -9.32 -14.72 -13.23
C TYR A 217 -10.58 -13.87 -13.11
N GLU A 218 -11.64 -14.49 -12.60
CA GLU A 218 -12.88 -13.82 -12.21
C GLU A 218 -13.24 -14.19 -10.78
N THR A 219 -13.65 -13.20 -9.98
CA THR A 219 -14.11 -13.42 -8.60
C THR A 219 -15.63 -13.43 -8.53
N PHE A 220 -16.18 -14.50 -7.96
CA PHE A 220 -17.59 -14.62 -7.63
C PHE A 220 -17.74 -14.63 -6.10
N PHE A 221 -18.65 -13.82 -5.60
CA PHE A 221 -18.90 -13.73 -4.16
C PHE A 221 -20.39 -13.56 -3.89
N ASP A 222 -20.82 -14.09 -2.74
CA ASP A 222 -22.21 -14.05 -2.30
C ASP A 222 -22.77 -12.61 -2.28
N LYS A 223 -23.76 -12.37 -3.14
CA LYS A 223 -24.43 -11.06 -3.30
C LYS A 223 -25.26 -10.64 -2.09
N SER A 224 -25.57 -11.57 -1.18
CA SER A 224 -26.25 -11.26 0.09
C SER A 224 -25.32 -10.63 1.13
N CYS A 225 -24.01 -10.72 0.92
CA CYS A 225 -23.05 -10.03 1.77
C CYS A 225 -23.06 -8.53 1.47
N SER A 226 -23.11 -7.70 2.51
CA SER A 226 -22.96 -6.24 2.36
C SER A 226 -21.53 -5.80 2.02
N LEU A 227 -20.56 -6.72 2.00
CA LEU A 227 -19.19 -6.42 1.57
C LEU A 227 -19.03 -6.81 0.10
N LYS A 228 -18.20 -6.06 -0.61
CA LYS A 228 -17.67 -6.47 -1.91
C LYS A 228 -16.25 -6.99 -1.70
N ILE A 229 -16.03 -8.23 -2.12
CA ILE A 229 -14.74 -8.92 -2.02
C ILE A 229 -14.29 -9.26 -3.44
N VAL A 230 -13.09 -8.83 -3.80
CA VAL A 230 -12.51 -9.05 -5.13
C VAL A 230 -11.10 -9.60 -4.95
N HIS A 231 -10.76 -10.68 -5.64
CA HIS A 231 -9.39 -11.15 -5.70
C HIS A 231 -8.53 -10.20 -6.55
N ASP A 232 -7.32 -9.90 -6.08
CA ASP A 232 -6.39 -8.98 -6.71
C ASP A 232 -5.03 -9.67 -6.99
N GLY A 233 -5.12 -10.91 -7.44
CA GLY A 233 -3.98 -11.74 -7.84
C GLY A 233 -3.33 -12.53 -6.71
N PHE A 234 -2.43 -13.42 -7.11
CA PHE A 234 -1.58 -14.17 -6.19
C PHE A 234 -0.16 -14.29 -6.75
N GLY A 235 0.79 -14.51 -5.85
CA GLY A 235 2.20 -14.73 -6.14
C GLY A 235 2.80 -15.77 -5.22
N TRP A 236 3.92 -16.36 -5.61
CA TRP A 236 4.65 -17.28 -4.75
C TRP A 236 6.15 -17.15 -4.98
N SER A 237 6.89 -17.58 -3.96
CA SER A 237 8.34 -17.74 -3.91
C SER A 237 8.66 -18.98 -3.07
N ASP A 238 9.94 -19.26 -2.86
CA ASP A 238 10.36 -20.38 -1.99
C ASP A 238 9.92 -20.20 -0.51
N PHE A 239 9.50 -18.98 -0.12
CA PHE A 239 9.22 -18.65 1.28
C PHE A 239 7.78 -18.21 1.56
N ALA A 240 6.98 -17.95 0.53
CA ALA A 240 5.62 -17.41 0.68
C ALA A 240 4.73 -17.79 -0.51
N PHE A 241 3.44 -17.97 -0.23
CA PHE A 241 2.40 -18.10 -1.25
C PHE A 241 1.25 -17.15 -0.92
N GLU A 242 1.23 -16.00 -1.56
CA GLU A 242 0.40 -14.87 -1.16
C GLU A 242 -0.81 -14.69 -2.06
N PHE A 243 -2.01 -14.72 -1.49
CA PHE A 243 -3.25 -14.30 -2.13
C PHE A 243 -3.63 -12.91 -1.66
N VAL A 244 -4.03 -12.06 -2.61
CA VAL A 244 -4.47 -10.71 -2.34
C VAL A 244 -5.97 -10.59 -2.56
N PHE A 245 -6.67 -9.98 -1.60
CA PHE A 245 -8.08 -9.60 -1.72
C PHE A 245 -8.27 -8.11 -1.47
N CYS A 246 -9.13 -7.49 -2.26
CA CYS A 246 -9.67 -6.17 -2.01
C CYS A 246 -11.04 -6.29 -1.34
N VAL A 247 -11.18 -5.68 -0.16
CA VAL A 247 -12.41 -5.61 0.61
C VAL A 247 -12.96 -4.19 0.57
N GLU A 248 -14.20 -4.05 0.11
CA GLU A 248 -14.94 -2.79 0.11
C GLU A 248 -16.21 -2.96 0.94
N SER A 249 -16.52 -1.97 1.78
CA SER A 249 -17.85 -1.89 2.37
C SER A 249 -18.85 -1.54 1.26
N GLY A 250 -19.91 -2.34 1.11
CA GLY A 250 -21.02 -2.02 0.23
C GLY A 250 -21.65 -0.68 0.60
N SER A 251 -22.17 -0.01 -0.43
CA SER A 251 -22.85 1.29 -0.32
C SER A 251 -24.10 1.19 0.54
#